data_AF-E7GRW8-F1
#
_entry.id   AF-E7GRW8-F1
#
_cell.length_a   1.000
_cell.length_b   1.000
_cell.length_c   1.000
_cell.angle_alpha   90.00
_cell.angle_beta   90.00
_cell.angle_gamma   90.00
#
_symmetry.space_group_name_H-M   'P 1'
#
loop_
_entity.id
_entity.type
_entity.pdbx_description
1 polymer ?
#
loop_
_entity_poly.entity_id
_entity_poly.type
_entity_poly.pdbx_seq_one_letter_code
_entity_poly.pdbx_strand_id
1 'polypeptide(L)' 'MREISKLELVAEIGSGQVEIVQIYLKGLLSADELEHLIGKQKTSMVNDFTTEYVKA' A
#
# COMPACT_ATOMS: atom_id res chain seq x y z
N MET A 1 16.75 1.01 -1.87
CA MET A 1 15.39 1.56 -1.67
C MET A 1 15.37 2.17 -0.29
N ARG A 2 14.63 3.27 -0.10
CA ARG A 2 14.41 3.85 1.22
C ARG A 2 13.27 3.08 1.87
N GLU A 3 13.47 2.56 3.08
CA GLU A 3 12.38 1.99 3.88
C GLU A 3 11.36 3.11 4.16
N ILE A 4 10.11 2.91 3.76
CA ILE A 4 9.02 3.84 4.04
C ILE A 4 8.38 3.46 5.37
N SER A 5 8.34 4.39 6.32
CA SER A 5 7.63 4.16 7.57
C SER A 5 6.13 4.09 7.35
N LYS A 6 5.40 3.44 8.27
CA LYS A 6 3.93 3.37 8.23
C LYS A 6 3.28 4.77 8.22
N LEU A 7 3.90 5.76 8.88
CA LEU A 7 3.41 7.14 8.91
C LEU A 7 3.62 7.85 7.56
N GLU A 8 4.78 7.67 6.94
CA GLU A 8 5.06 8.19 5.60
C GLU A 8 4.14 7.55 4.56
N LEU A 9 3.90 6.24 4.64
CA LEU A 9 2.96 5.56 3.74
C LEU A 9 1.55 6.17 3.86
N VAL A 10 1.05 6.36 5.08
CA VAL A 10 -0.28 6.95 5.33
C VAL A 10 -0.37 8.40 4.81
N ALA A 11 0.70 9.18 4.98
CA ALA A 11 0.77 10.56 4.48
C ALA A 11 0.72 10.62 2.94
N GLU A 12 1.42 9.70 2.27
CA GLU A 12 1.54 9.65 0.81
C GLU A 12 0.28 9.08 0.13
N ILE A 13 -0.32 8.03 0.70
CA ILE A 13 -1.58 7.48 0.15
C ILE A 13 -2.77 8.39 0.48
N GLY A 14 -2.71 9.12 1.59
CA GLY A 14 -3.80 9.96 2.09
C GLY A 14 -4.82 9.17 2.91
N SER A 15 -5.39 9.83 3.92
CA SER A 15 -6.29 9.21 4.92
C SER A 15 -7.50 8.50 4.30
N GLY A 16 -8.03 9.00 3.19
CA GLY A 16 -9.19 8.41 2.49
C GLY A 16 -8.92 7.09 1.77
N GLN A 17 -7.65 6.71 1.59
CA GLN A 17 -7.26 5.47 0.90
C GLN A 17 -6.68 4.41 1.83
N VAL A 18 -6.54 4.73 3.13
CA VAL A 18 -6.01 3.80 4.15
C VAL A 18 -6.85 2.54 4.27
N GLU A 19 -8.18 2.66 4.23
CA GLU A 19 -9.09 1.52 4.34
C GLU A 19 -8.95 0.57 3.15
N ILE A 20 -8.83 1.11 1.94
CA ILE A 20 -8.60 0.34 0.70
C ILE A 20 -7.28 -0.43 0.80
N VAL A 21 -6.21 0.23 1.24
CA VAL A 21 -4.91 -0.42 1.45
C VAL A 21 -5.01 -1.53 2.52
N GLN A 22 -5.73 -1.32 3.62
CA GLN A 22 -5.92 -2.37 4.63
C GLN A 22 -6.66 -3.59 4.11
N ILE A 23 -7.66 -3.40 3.22
CA ILE A 23 -8.37 -4.50 2.58
C ILE A 23 -7.41 -5.29 1.68
N TYR A 24 -6.56 -4.62 0.90
CA TYR A 24 -5.50 -5.25 0.12
C TYR A 24 -4.53 -6.05 1.00
N LEU A 25 -4.06 -5.47 2.11
CA LEU A 25 -3.16 -6.15 3.05
C LEU A 25 -3.77 -7.39 3.71
N LYS A 26 -5.10 -7.48 3.77
CA LYS A 26 -5.83 -8.65 4.25
C LYS A 26 -6.02 -9.73 3.16
N GLY A 27 -5.51 -9.50 1.95
CA GLY A 27 -5.66 -10.41 0.80
C GLY A 27 -7.07 -10.39 0.18
N LEU A 28 -7.87 -9.36 0.48
CA LEU A 28 -9.24 -9.23 -0.02
C LEU A 28 -9.35 -8.40 -1.31
N LEU A 29 -8.25 -7.78 -1.74
CA LEU A 29 -8.10 -7.11 -3.03
C LEU A 29 -6.86 -7.65 -3.73
N SER A 30 -6.94 -7.83 -5.03
CA SER A 30 -5.77 -8.07 -5.88
C SER A 30 -4.96 -6.78 -6.09
N ALA A 31 -3.72 -6.93 -6.57
CA ALA A 31 -2.86 -5.78 -6.89
C ALA A 31 -3.45 -4.92 -8.03
N ASP A 32 -4.10 -5.54 -9.02
CA ASP A 32 -4.73 -4.83 -10.14
C ASP A 32 -5.94 -4.01 -9.66
N GLU A 33 -6.75 -4.57 -8.76
CA GLU A 33 -7.87 -3.83 -8.15
C GLU A 33 -7.38 -2.68 -7.27
N LEU A 34 -6.29 -2.88 -6.53
CA LEU A 34 -5.66 -1.81 -5.76
C LEU A 34 -5.16 -0.69 -6.69
N GLU A 35 -4.46 -1.04 -7.77
CA GLU A 35 -3.97 -0.08 -8.77
C GLU A 35 -5.09 0.75 -9.38
N HIS A 36 -6.24 0.12 -9.66
CA HIS A 36 -7.41 0.84 -10.17
C HIS A 36 -7.98 1.85 -9.16
N LEU A 37 -7.93 1.57 -7.86
CA LEU A 37 -8.54 2.38 -6.81
C LEU A 37 -7.64 3.53 -6.32
N ILE A 38 -6.33 3.29 -6.19
CA ILE A 38 -5.39 4.26 -5.62
C ILE A 38 -4.33 4.74 -6.62
N GLY A 39 -4.32 4.16 -7.82
CA GLY A 39 -3.35 4.48 -8.86
C GLY A 39 -2.04 3.72 -8.71
N LYS A 40 -1.32 3.63 -9.83
CA LYS A 40 -0.07 2.86 -9.98
C LYS A 40 1.03 3.27 -9.01
N GLN A 41 1.25 4.58 -8.85
CA GLN A 41 2.33 5.08 -7.98
C GLN A 41 2.11 4.66 -6.53
N LYS A 42 0.91 4.89 -5.99
CA LYS A 42 0.57 4.54 -4.61
C LYS A 42 0.58 3.02 -4.40
N THR A 43 0.13 2.26 -5.39
CA THR A 43 0.17 0.79 -5.35
C THR A 43 1.60 0.28 -5.30
N SER A 44 2.52 0.86 -6.07
CA SER A 44 3.95 0.52 -5.98
C SER A 44 4.49 0.76 -4.57
N MET A 45 4.15 1.90 -3.95
CA MET A 45 4.60 2.22 -2.58
C MET A 45 4.06 1.24 -1.54
N VAL A 46 2.79 0.82 -1.68
CA VAL A 46 2.19 -0.19 -0.81
C VAL A 46 2.88 -1.54 -1.00
N ASN A 47 3.21 -1.93 -2.23
CA ASN A 47 3.91 -3.18 -2.53
C ASN A 47 5.36 -3.19 -2.02
N ASP A 48 6.05 -2.06 -2.10
CA ASP A 48 7.40 -1.91 -1.54
C ASP A 48 7.35 -2.09 -0.01
N PHE A 49 6.36 -1.48 0.65
CA PHE A 49 6.12 -1.63 2.09
C PHE A 49 5.80 -3.07 2.51
N THR A 50 4.95 -3.79 1.76
CA THR A 50 4.61 -5.19 2.07
C THR A 50 5.76 -6.15 1.84
N THR A 51 6.55 -5.94 0.80
CA THR A 51 7.69 -6.79 0.47
C THR A 51 8.77 -6.75 1.57
N GLU A 52 8.90 -5.62 2.26
CA GLU A 52 9.79 -5.47 3.42
C GLU A 52 9.22 -6.13 4.69
N TYR A 53 7.90 -6.05 4.93
CA TYR A 53 7.27 -6.61 6.14
C TYR A 53 6.96 -8.11 6.10
N VAL A 54 6.77 -8.71 4.91
CA VAL A 54 6.48 -10.16 4.78
C VAL A 54 7.77 -11.01 4.89
N LYS A 55 8.95 -10.39 4.82
CA LYS A 55 10.26 -11.05 4.95
C LYS A 55 10.83 -11.05 6.38
N ALA A 56 10.19 -10.36 7.33
CA ALA A 56 10.56 -10.32 8.74
C ALA A 56 9.72 -11.32 9.55
#